data_AF-A0A933KTP5-F1
#
_entry.id   AF-A0A933KTP5-F1
#
_cell.length_a   1.000
_cell.length_b   1.000
_cell.length_c   1.000
_cell.angle_alpha   90.00
_cell.angle_beta   90.00
_cell.angle_gamma   90.00
#
_symmetry.space_group_name_H-M   'P 1'
#
loop_
_entity.id
_entity.type
_entity.pdbx_description
1 polymer ?
#
loop_
_entity_poly.entity_id
_entity_poly.type
_entity_poly.pdbx_seq_one_letter_code
_entity_poly.pdbx_strand_id
1 'polypeptide(L)'
;MRLLRPFPVLVLVAWAGCMAVLVDRAYLQAAPANLATDLARYGPTATWHGVYYRGEKIGFTVGQTIRTADGFELQEDARLQLTLLGATSTTTIRTTASVDEYFALRSFTFSLDPGTGPIAVRGAIDPPGTAATGAHRLTIAITSGGRTRSEERRLAEVPVMSLNLSRMLASGGMAAGTSRRLTIFDPATMTNTSIDVRVGGREVVRTRDGVIPAFRVDMAYHGLQTTSWVTDTGDVVREESPLGLMTVRESPEQARGLAIPGRMQQDLLRMSAVVPVMRQRIDEPRDVRRLRLRIEGAELPRTDLDGVGQRVDGTVIEIRDPQTLQPGPADPDAARFLRPEPLIESDAPEIIAEADRAVRGVTGARARAERLTRYVNALLDKKPTVSLPSALDVLRTRVGDCNEHTALYVAMARAAGIPARIAVGLVYVRGAQGAFYYHAWPEVYLDEGGGRGLWLPVDPTLNQFPADGTHLRLVRGGLDQQATILPLIGHLRMTVLDMELDPRSTPILVGREQAQLPLPAPGAPRAGRCRCDDQ
;
A
#
# COMPACT_ATOMS: atom_id res chain seq x y z
N MET A 1 -14.89 -54.93 -22.95
CA MET A 1 -15.45 -53.61 -22.58
C MET A 1 -15.76 -53.61 -21.09
N ARG A 2 -14.95 -52.94 -20.26
CA ARG A 2 -15.25 -52.73 -18.83
C ARG A 2 -16.26 -51.58 -18.74
N LEU A 3 -17.49 -51.90 -18.33
CA LEU A 3 -18.52 -50.92 -18.00
C LEU A 3 -17.99 -50.02 -16.88
N LEU A 4 -17.71 -48.75 -17.22
CA LEU A 4 -17.51 -47.69 -16.24
C LEU A 4 -18.77 -47.62 -15.38
N ARG A 5 -18.61 -47.94 -14.09
CA ARG A 5 -19.70 -47.84 -13.11
C ARG A 5 -20.18 -46.38 -13.12
N PRO A 6 -21.49 -46.08 -13.25
CA PRO A 6 -22.00 -44.71 -13.37
C PRO A 6 -21.89 -43.89 -12.07
N PHE A 7 -21.64 -44.57 -10.95
CA PHE A 7 -21.66 -43.98 -9.62
C PHE A 7 -20.55 -42.94 -9.33
N PRO A 8 -19.27 -43.16 -9.68
CA PRO A 8 -18.19 -42.18 -9.44
C PRO A 8 -18.37 -40.92 -10.30
N VAL A 9 -18.95 -41.05 -11.50
CA VAL A 9 -19.24 -39.92 -12.39
C VAL A 9 -20.33 -39.04 -11.78
N LEU A 10 -21.39 -39.65 -11.22
CA LEU A 10 -22.45 -38.91 -10.53
C LEU A 10 -21.92 -38.16 -9.29
N VAL A 11 -21.01 -38.77 -8.52
CA VAL A 11 -20.38 -38.11 -7.37
C VAL A 11 -19.50 -36.93 -7.79
N LEU A 12 -18.72 -37.07 -8.88
CA LEU A 12 -17.92 -35.98 -9.42
C LEU A 12 -18.77 -34.82 -9.95
N VAL A 13 -19.89 -35.12 -10.62
CA VAL A 13 -20.83 -34.09 -11.11
C VAL A 13 -21.52 -33.39 -9.94
N ALA A 14 -21.93 -34.13 -8.90
CA ALA A 14 -22.52 -33.55 -7.69
C ALA A 14 -21.50 -32.69 -6.90
N TRP A 15 -20.25 -33.14 -6.81
CA TRP A 15 -19.17 -32.38 -6.19
C TRP A 15 -18.84 -31.11 -6.98
N ALA A 16 -18.71 -31.20 -8.30
CA ALA A 16 -18.50 -30.05 -9.17
C ALA A 16 -19.68 -29.06 -9.11
N GLY A 17 -20.91 -29.55 -9.02
CA GLY A 17 -22.10 -28.73 -8.79
C GLY A 17 -22.10 -28.03 -7.43
N CYS A 18 -21.74 -28.73 -6.35
CA CYS A 18 -21.58 -28.12 -5.03
C CYS A 18 -20.44 -27.09 -5.00
N MET A 19 -19.30 -27.38 -5.64
CA MET A 19 -18.19 -26.44 -5.76
C MET A 19 -18.57 -25.22 -6.60
N ALA A 20 -19.30 -25.40 -7.70
CA ALA A 20 -19.81 -24.29 -8.50
C ALA A 20 -20.81 -23.43 -7.71
N VAL A 21 -21.69 -24.03 -6.91
CA VAL A 21 -22.62 -23.30 -6.04
C VAL A 21 -21.89 -22.61 -4.87
N LEU A 22 -20.86 -23.23 -4.32
CA LEU A 22 -20.02 -22.63 -3.27
C LEU A 22 -19.18 -21.48 -3.83
N VAL A 23 -18.62 -21.63 -5.03
CA VAL A 23 -17.91 -20.55 -5.73
C VAL A 23 -18.88 -19.43 -6.10
N ASP A 24 -20.07 -19.73 -6.61
CA ASP A 24 -21.10 -18.74 -6.90
C ASP A 24 -21.54 -17.98 -5.63
N ARG A 25 -21.79 -18.69 -4.53
CA ARG A 25 -22.17 -18.06 -3.25
C ARG A 25 -21.04 -17.28 -2.59
N ALA A 26 -19.81 -17.80 -2.61
CA ALA A 26 -18.67 -17.19 -1.93
C ALA A 26 -18.04 -16.04 -2.74
N TYR A 27 -18.01 -16.13 -4.08
CA TYR A 27 -17.35 -15.13 -4.94
C TYR A 27 -18.32 -14.23 -5.70
N LEU A 28 -19.46 -14.75 -6.18
CA LEU A 28 -20.34 -14.00 -7.07
C LEU A 28 -21.54 -13.36 -6.34
N GLN A 29 -22.08 -14.00 -5.30
CA GLN A 29 -23.23 -13.47 -4.54
C GLN A 29 -22.85 -12.60 -3.33
N ALA A 30 -21.66 -12.79 -2.74
CA ALA A 30 -21.22 -12.00 -1.59
C ALA A 30 -20.91 -10.52 -1.95
N ALA A 31 -20.57 -10.23 -3.22
CA ALA A 31 -20.08 -8.92 -3.63
C ALA A 31 -21.17 -7.87 -4.02
N PRO A 32 -22.31 -8.23 -4.67
CA PRO A 32 -23.35 -7.27 -5.02
C PRO A 32 -24.53 -7.21 -4.03
N ALA A 33 -24.88 -8.32 -3.36
CA ALA A 33 -26.05 -8.38 -2.48
C ALA A 33 -25.86 -7.58 -1.18
N ASN A 34 -24.65 -7.56 -0.62
CA ASN A 34 -24.32 -6.74 0.56
C ASN A 34 -24.25 -5.24 0.23
N LEU A 35 -23.86 -4.88 -1.00
CA LEU A 35 -23.67 -3.49 -1.39
C LEU A 35 -24.99 -2.70 -1.43
N ALA A 36 -26.05 -3.28 -1.97
CA ALA A 36 -27.35 -2.62 -2.01
C ALA A 36 -27.91 -2.40 -0.59
N THR A 37 -27.75 -3.37 0.31
CA THR A 37 -28.17 -3.28 1.71
C THR A 37 -27.32 -2.29 2.51
N ASP A 38 -25.98 -2.30 2.32
CA ASP A 38 -25.05 -1.38 2.98
C ASP A 38 -25.29 0.08 2.58
N LEU A 39 -25.64 0.31 1.31
CA LEU A 39 -25.88 1.64 0.76
C LEU A 39 -27.33 2.12 0.96
N ALA A 40 -28.27 1.24 1.32
CA ALA A 40 -29.67 1.59 1.53
C ALA A 40 -29.89 2.60 2.68
N ARG A 41 -28.90 2.74 3.57
CA ARG A 41 -28.93 3.72 4.66
C ARG A 41 -28.72 5.17 4.21
N TYR A 42 -28.26 5.38 2.98
CA TYR A 42 -28.02 6.71 2.44
C TYR A 42 -29.31 7.30 1.89
N GLY A 43 -29.73 8.43 2.47
CA GLY A 43 -30.94 9.13 2.08
C GLY A 43 -30.79 9.96 0.79
N PRO A 44 -31.84 10.70 0.39
CA PRO A 44 -31.82 11.55 -0.80
C PRO A 44 -30.83 12.72 -0.71
N THR A 45 -30.36 13.06 0.49
CA THR A 45 -29.37 14.10 0.74
C THR A 45 -27.92 13.59 0.68
N ALA A 46 -27.72 12.30 0.40
CA ALA A 46 -26.38 11.73 0.30
C ALA A 46 -25.63 12.31 -0.91
N THR A 47 -24.37 12.62 -0.71
CA THR A 47 -23.47 13.11 -1.75
C THR A 47 -22.67 11.94 -2.30
N TRP A 48 -22.70 11.76 -3.61
CA TRP A 48 -21.98 10.71 -4.32
C TRP A 48 -20.84 11.29 -5.12
N HIS A 49 -19.71 10.58 -5.14
CA HIS A 49 -18.56 10.95 -5.94
C HIS A 49 -18.04 9.76 -6.71
N GLY A 50 -17.71 9.96 -7.99
CA GLY A 50 -16.86 9.04 -8.73
C GLY A 50 -15.40 9.23 -8.31
N VAL A 51 -14.69 8.12 -8.08
CA VAL A 51 -13.24 8.12 -7.79
C VAL A 51 -12.50 7.66 -9.03
N TYR A 52 -11.54 8.47 -9.45
CA TYR A 52 -10.75 8.29 -10.67
C TYR A 52 -9.26 8.29 -10.34
N TYR A 53 -8.50 7.50 -11.10
CA TYR A 53 -7.06 7.52 -11.10
C TYR A 53 -6.55 7.71 -12.52
N ARG A 54 -5.89 8.85 -12.77
CA ARG A 54 -5.35 9.28 -14.07
C ARG A 54 -6.35 9.13 -15.23
N GLY A 55 -7.61 9.45 -14.95
CA GLY A 55 -8.71 9.44 -15.92
C GLY A 55 -9.54 8.15 -15.93
N GLU A 56 -9.04 7.06 -15.34
CA GLU A 56 -9.78 5.80 -15.24
C GLU A 56 -10.60 5.74 -13.97
N LYS A 57 -11.86 5.30 -14.08
CA LYS A 57 -12.74 5.18 -12.91
C LYS A 57 -12.36 3.95 -12.11
N ILE A 58 -11.93 4.16 -10.87
CA ILE A 58 -11.52 3.10 -9.96
C ILE A 58 -12.53 2.85 -8.85
N GLY A 59 -13.59 3.65 -8.73
CA GLY A 59 -14.55 3.45 -7.66
C GLY A 59 -15.51 4.61 -7.45
N PHE A 60 -16.10 4.64 -6.26
CA PHE A 60 -16.94 5.73 -5.79
C PHE A 60 -16.86 5.90 -4.29
N THR A 61 -17.24 7.08 -3.82
CA THR A 61 -17.57 7.35 -2.42
C THR A 61 -19.02 7.82 -2.32
N VAL A 62 -19.65 7.56 -1.18
CA VAL A 62 -20.93 8.15 -0.81
C VAL A 62 -20.85 8.60 0.64
N GLY A 63 -21.31 9.81 0.91
CA GLY A 63 -21.34 10.36 2.25
C GLY A 63 -22.65 11.04 2.58
N GLN A 64 -22.91 11.18 3.88
CA GLN A 64 -24.01 11.99 4.39
C GLN A 64 -23.64 12.62 5.73
N THR A 65 -24.37 13.68 6.07
CA THR A 65 -24.22 14.41 7.34
C THR A 65 -25.55 14.39 8.05
N ILE A 66 -25.57 13.79 9.25
CA ILE A 66 -26.76 13.61 10.06
C ILE A 66 -26.63 14.54 11.27
N ARG A 67 -27.64 15.38 11.50
CA ARG A 67 -27.65 16.24 12.69
C ARG A 67 -27.98 15.41 13.94
N THR A 68 -27.22 15.63 15.00
CA THR A 68 -27.44 15.01 16.32
C THR A 68 -27.81 16.09 17.34
N ALA A 69 -28.06 15.70 18.60
CA ALA A 69 -28.39 16.66 19.66
C ALA A 69 -27.25 17.66 19.93
N ASP A 70 -26.00 17.19 19.86
CA ASP A 70 -24.82 17.96 20.30
C ASP A 70 -23.83 18.25 19.16
N GLY A 71 -24.27 18.14 17.90
CA GLY A 71 -23.44 18.36 16.72
C GLY A 71 -23.90 17.57 15.50
N PHE A 72 -22.97 16.84 14.87
CA PHE A 72 -23.22 16.06 13.67
C PHE A 72 -22.53 14.70 13.69
N GLU A 73 -23.10 13.76 12.96
CA GLU A 73 -22.46 12.52 12.55
C GLU A 73 -22.21 12.57 11.05
N LEU A 74 -20.94 12.45 10.67
CA LEU A 74 -20.51 12.34 9.28
C LEU A 74 -20.29 10.87 8.96
N GLN A 75 -20.85 10.40 7.86
CA GLN A 75 -20.69 9.02 7.39
C GLN A 75 -20.18 9.05 5.96
N GLU A 76 -19.25 8.16 5.64
CA GLU A 76 -18.75 7.94 4.29
C GLU A 76 -18.45 6.45 4.06
N ASP A 77 -18.95 5.90 2.95
CA ASP A 77 -18.55 4.59 2.43
C ASP A 77 -17.85 4.80 1.09
N ALA A 78 -16.73 4.11 0.89
CA ALA A 78 -16.02 4.06 -0.39
C ALA A 78 -15.92 2.62 -0.88
N ARG A 79 -15.99 2.44 -2.20
CA ARG A 79 -15.65 1.18 -2.85
C ARG A 79 -14.67 1.46 -3.96
N LEU A 80 -13.48 0.88 -3.83
CA LEU A 80 -12.37 1.03 -4.76
C LEU A 80 -12.06 -0.33 -5.39
N GLN A 81 -11.76 -0.32 -6.68
CA GLN A 81 -11.35 -1.45 -7.48
C GLN A 81 -10.04 -1.10 -8.16
N LEU A 82 -8.98 -1.79 -7.77
CA LEU A 82 -7.62 -1.51 -8.24
C LEU A 82 -7.05 -2.76 -8.88
N THR A 83 -6.34 -2.57 -10.00
CA THR A 83 -5.64 -3.66 -10.70
C THR A 83 -4.14 -3.46 -10.56
N LEU A 84 -3.50 -4.48 -10.00
CA LEU A 84 -2.08 -4.51 -9.69
C LEU A 84 -1.57 -5.90 -10.08
N LEU A 85 -0.41 -6.02 -10.73
CA LEU A 85 0.15 -7.31 -11.20
C LEU A 85 -0.84 -8.20 -12.00
N GLY A 86 -1.79 -7.58 -12.71
CA GLY A 86 -2.83 -8.30 -13.45
C GLY A 86 -3.93 -8.95 -12.59
N ALA A 87 -3.92 -8.73 -11.27
CA ALA A 87 -4.99 -9.12 -10.37
C ALA A 87 -5.80 -7.88 -9.95
N THR A 88 -7.12 -8.00 -9.94
CA THR A 88 -8.02 -6.93 -9.52
C THR A 88 -8.54 -7.22 -8.11
N SER A 89 -8.31 -6.30 -7.17
CA SER A 89 -8.85 -6.36 -5.81
C SER A 89 -9.93 -5.29 -5.63
N THR A 90 -10.96 -5.61 -4.85
CA THR A 90 -11.99 -4.65 -4.44
C THR A 90 -11.84 -4.39 -2.96
N THR A 91 -11.75 -3.13 -2.57
CA THR A 91 -11.63 -2.70 -1.18
C THR A 91 -12.82 -1.84 -0.82
N THR A 92 -13.40 -2.12 0.35
CA THR A 92 -14.47 -1.32 0.93
C THR A 92 -13.92 -0.53 2.10
N ILE A 93 -14.18 0.76 2.13
CA ILE A 93 -13.78 1.65 3.23
C ILE A 93 -15.06 2.22 3.83
N ARG A 94 -15.13 2.29 5.15
CA ARG A 94 -16.22 2.91 5.89
C ARG A 94 -15.65 3.81 6.96
N THR A 95 -16.04 5.08 6.93
CA THR A 95 -15.61 6.09 7.90
C THR A 95 -16.84 6.74 8.50
N THR A 96 -16.84 6.87 9.83
CA THR A 96 -17.84 7.63 10.57
C THR A 96 -17.11 8.55 11.54
N ALA A 97 -17.57 9.79 11.66
CA ALA A 97 -17.01 10.76 12.58
C ALA A 97 -18.13 11.48 13.34
N SER A 98 -18.05 11.49 14.66
CA SER A 98 -18.87 12.34 15.52
C SER A 98 -18.14 13.65 15.76
N VAL A 99 -18.82 14.75 15.48
CA VAL A 99 -18.28 16.10 15.59
C VAL A 99 -19.25 17.02 16.33
N ASP A 100 -18.73 18.13 16.87
CA ASP A 100 -19.57 19.17 17.47
C ASP A 100 -20.26 20.07 16.41
N GLU A 101 -20.93 21.13 16.87
CA GLU A 101 -21.63 22.10 16.00
C GLU A 101 -20.70 22.88 15.06
N TYR A 102 -19.41 22.97 15.37
CA TYR A 102 -18.38 23.62 14.56
C TYR A 102 -17.56 22.63 13.72
N PHE A 103 -17.96 21.36 13.72
CA PHE A 103 -17.28 20.23 13.07
C PHE A 103 -15.91 19.87 13.68
N ALA A 104 -15.66 20.23 14.94
CA ALA A 104 -14.49 19.72 15.67
C ALA A 104 -14.69 18.24 16.04
N LEU A 105 -13.66 17.42 15.86
CA LEU A 105 -13.72 15.99 16.03
C LEU A 105 -13.90 15.59 17.51
N ARG A 106 -14.81 14.65 17.78
CA ARG A 106 -14.99 14.03 19.11
C ARG A 106 -14.60 12.56 19.09
N SER A 107 -15.04 11.84 18.07
CA SER A 107 -14.70 10.43 17.88
C SER A 107 -14.84 10.04 16.42
N PHE A 108 -14.22 8.92 16.05
CA PHE A 108 -14.38 8.34 14.74
C PHE A 108 -14.30 6.81 14.79
N THR A 109 -14.89 6.17 13.78
CA THR A 109 -14.63 4.78 13.42
C THR A 109 -14.29 4.72 11.94
N PHE A 110 -13.15 4.14 11.63
CA PHE A 110 -12.68 3.80 10.30
C PHE A 110 -12.63 2.28 10.17
N SER A 111 -13.01 1.75 9.02
CA SER A 111 -12.91 0.34 8.69
C SER A 111 -12.47 0.20 7.25
N LEU A 112 -11.48 -0.66 7.01
CA LEU A 112 -11.00 -1.00 5.68
C LEU A 112 -11.06 -2.51 5.53
N ASP A 113 -11.79 -2.98 4.52
CA ASP A 113 -11.94 -4.40 4.20
C ASP A 113 -11.46 -4.67 2.76
N PRO A 114 -10.32 -5.35 2.57
CA PRO A 114 -9.83 -5.76 1.24
C PRO A 114 -10.57 -6.98 0.67
N GLY A 115 -11.66 -7.43 1.31
CA GLY A 115 -12.43 -8.62 0.95
C GLY A 115 -12.03 -9.88 1.72
N THR A 116 -11.07 -9.78 2.64
CA THR A 116 -10.58 -10.89 3.46
C THR A 116 -10.87 -10.70 4.95
N GLY A 117 -11.49 -9.58 5.34
CA GLY A 117 -11.85 -9.25 6.70
C GLY A 117 -11.55 -7.78 7.02
N PRO A 118 -12.41 -7.09 7.78
CA PRO A 118 -12.22 -5.68 8.07
C PRO A 118 -11.16 -5.45 9.15
N ILE A 119 -10.32 -4.45 8.92
CA ILE A 119 -9.49 -3.84 9.96
C ILE A 119 -10.19 -2.55 10.38
N ALA A 120 -10.47 -2.44 11.69
CA ALA A 120 -11.22 -1.32 12.24
C ALA A 120 -10.34 -0.47 13.16
N VAL A 121 -10.32 0.83 12.94
CA VAL A 121 -9.65 1.82 13.78
C VAL A 121 -10.72 2.71 14.40
N ARG A 122 -10.77 2.74 15.73
CA ARG A 122 -11.64 3.66 16.48
C ARG A 122 -10.78 4.70 17.16
N GLY A 123 -11.22 5.95 17.16
CA GLY A 123 -10.57 7.00 17.92
C GLY A 123 -11.56 7.83 18.73
N ALA A 124 -11.13 8.28 19.90
CA ALA A 124 -11.89 9.18 20.76
C ALA A 124 -10.98 10.25 21.34
N ILE A 125 -11.48 11.48 21.37
CA ILE A 125 -10.80 12.64 21.94
C ILE A 125 -11.41 12.94 23.30
N ASP A 126 -10.56 13.08 24.30
CA ASP A 126 -11.00 13.42 25.65
C ASP A 126 -11.73 14.78 25.67
N PRO A 127 -12.83 14.91 26.45
CA PRO A 127 -13.56 16.16 26.56
C PRO A 127 -12.67 17.34 27.02
N PRO A 128 -12.96 18.58 26.61
CA PRO A 128 -12.23 19.75 27.08
C PRO A 128 -12.27 19.84 28.62
N GLY A 129 -11.10 19.86 29.26
CA GLY A 129 -10.96 20.04 30.72
C GLY A 129 -10.54 18.82 31.53
N THR A 130 -10.41 17.63 30.94
CA THR A 130 -9.92 16.42 31.64
C THR A 130 -8.39 16.31 31.71
N ALA A 131 -7.67 17.06 30.87
CA ALA A 131 -6.20 17.04 30.84
C ALA A 131 -5.60 18.12 31.76
N ALA A 132 -4.93 17.68 32.83
CA ALA A 132 -4.20 18.55 33.77
C ALA A 132 -3.07 19.39 33.13
N THR A 133 -2.75 19.18 31.86
CA THR A 133 -1.61 19.79 31.15
C THR A 133 -2.00 20.62 29.92
N GLY A 134 -3.29 20.90 29.68
CA GLY A 134 -3.74 21.69 28.53
C GLY A 134 -3.54 21.04 27.14
N ALA A 135 -3.09 19.78 27.09
CA ALA A 135 -2.93 19.01 25.86
C ALA A 135 -4.15 18.10 25.62
N HIS A 136 -4.58 17.95 24.37
CA HIS A 136 -5.64 17.03 24.00
C HIS A 136 -5.11 15.58 23.99
N ARG A 137 -5.95 14.62 24.39
CA ARG A 137 -5.62 13.20 24.33
C ARG A 137 -6.50 12.52 23.29
N LEU A 138 -5.86 11.84 22.34
CA LEU A 138 -6.49 10.97 21.37
C LEU A 138 -6.21 9.52 21.75
N THR A 139 -7.25 8.77 22.09
CA THR A 139 -7.16 7.33 22.32
C THR A 139 -7.57 6.61 21.04
N ILE A 140 -6.70 5.75 20.53
CA ILE A 140 -6.90 4.99 19.29
C ILE A 140 -6.95 3.51 19.64
N ALA A 141 -7.96 2.80 19.14
CA ALA A 141 -8.12 1.35 19.29
C ALA A 141 -8.18 0.70 17.91
N ILE A 142 -7.21 -0.15 17.61
CA ILE A 142 -7.06 -0.87 16.35
C ILE A 142 -7.52 -2.30 16.56
N THR A 143 -8.49 -2.76 15.79
CA THR A 143 -9.01 -4.11 15.83
C THR A 143 -8.69 -4.82 14.53
N SER A 144 -7.95 -5.92 14.64
CA SER A 144 -7.52 -6.75 13.52
C SER A 144 -7.39 -8.20 14.01
N GLY A 145 -7.72 -9.19 13.18
CA GLY A 145 -7.70 -10.60 13.57
C GLY A 145 -8.62 -10.96 14.75
N GLY A 146 -9.58 -10.09 15.11
CA GLY A 146 -10.41 -10.23 16.30
C GLY A 146 -9.72 -9.80 17.62
N ARG A 147 -8.53 -9.22 17.56
CA ARG A 147 -7.83 -8.64 18.71
C ARG A 147 -7.86 -7.11 18.62
N THR A 148 -7.98 -6.45 19.76
CA THR A 148 -7.94 -4.98 19.83
C THR A 148 -6.69 -4.54 20.59
N ARG A 149 -5.95 -3.59 20.02
CA ARG A 149 -4.81 -2.92 20.66
C ARG A 149 -5.08 -1.43 20.73
N SER A 150 -4.75 -0.82 21.87
CA SER A 150 -4.95 0.62 22.08
C SER A 150 -3.63 1.37 22.20
N GLU A 151 -3.64 2.60 21.73
CA GLU A 151 -2.56 3.58 21.84
C GLU A 151 -3.15 4.92 22.25
N GLU A 152 -2.40 5.70 23.04
CA GLU A 152 -2.75 7.07 23.38
C GLU A 152 -1.75 8.04 22.78
N ARG A 153 -2.26 9.13 22.21
CA ARG A 153 -1.47 10.23 21.66
C ARG A 153 -1.82 11.53 22.35
N ARG A 154 -0.79 12.29 22.70
CA ARG A 154 -0.93 13.66 23.19
C ARG A 154 -0.77 14.62 22.03
N LEU A 155 -1.76 15.50 21.86
CA LEU A 155 -1.84 16.44 20.75
C LEU A 155 -1.94 17.86 21.29
N ALA A 156 -1.32 18.81 20.60
CA ALA A 156 -1.40 20.22 20.95
C ALA A 156 -2.78 20.82 20.68
N GLU A 157 -3.51 20.26 19.72
CA GLU A 157 -4.85 20.67 19.31
C GLU A 157 -5.71 19.45 18.94
N VAL A 158 -7.01 19.66 18.80
CA VAL A 158 -7.95 18.65 18.29
C VAL A 158 -7.63 18.39 16.82
N PRO A 159 -7.26 17.16 16.41
CA PRO A 159 -6.97 16.88 15.02
C PRO A 159 -8.25 16.90 14.18
N VAL A 160 -8.09 17.25 12.91
CA VAL A 160 -9.11 17.13 11.89
C VAL A 160 -8.92 15.82 11.11
N MET A 161 -9.97 15.29 10.51
CA MET A 161 -9.89 14.24 9.49
C MET A 161 -10.25 14.85 8.14
N SER A 162 -9.86 14.20 7.04
CA SER A 162 -10.29 14.60 5.69
C SER A 162 -11.82 14.71 5.59
N LEU A 163 -12.54 13.82 6.31
CA LEU A 163 -14.00 13.77 6.32
C LEU A 163 -14.69 15.03 6.89
N ASN A 164 -14.15 15.65 7.95
CA ASN A 164 -14.75 16.84 8.58
C ASN A 164 -14.07 18.16 8.20
N LEU A 165 -12.91 18.13 7.55
CA LEU A 165 -12.12 19.30 7.19
C LEU A 165 -12.92 20.33 6.40
N SER A 166 -13.55 19.94 5.29
CA SER A 166 -14.25 20.87 4.39
C SER A 166 -15.42 21.58 5.08
N ARG A 167 -16.16 20.86 5.93
CA ARG A 167 -17.27 21.42 6.71
C ARG A 167 -16.81 22.31 7.85
N MET A 168 -15.70 21.96 8.51
CA MET A 168 -15.08 22.83 9.52
C MET A 168 -14.60 24.16 8.92
N LEU A 169 -14.05 24.14 7.70
CA LEU A 169 -13.68 25.37 6.99
C LEU A 169 -14.92 26.20 6.62
N ALA A 170 -15.98 25.54 6.16
CA ALA A 170 -17.26 26.17 5.82
C ALA A 170 -17.95 26.81 7.03
N SER A 171 -17.97 26.14 8.18
CA SER A 171 -18.54 26.68 9.42
C SER A 171 -17.81 27.95 9.90
N GLY A 172 -16.52 28.07 9.57
CA GLY A 172 -15.70 29.26 9.80
C GLY A 172 -15.82 30.36 8.74
N GLY A 173 -16.67 30.21 7.72
CA GLY A 173 -17.01 31.25 6.74
C GLY A 173 -16.10 31.38 5.50
N MET A 174 -15.19 30.43 5.24
CA MET A 174 -14.32 30.33 4.03
C MET A 174 -13.97 31.67 3.35
N ALA A 175 -13.24 32.54 4.05
CA ALA A 175 -12.79 33.79 3.47
C ALA A 175 -11.59 33.56 2.52
N ALA A 176 -11.70 34.05 1.29
CA ALA A 176 -10.64 33.94 0.29
C ALA A 176 -9.35 34.64 0.76
N GLY A 177 -8.21 33.99 0.54
CA GLY A 177 -6.89 34.43 0.99
C GLY A 177 -6.53 33.99 2.41
N THR A 178 -7.45 33.35 3.15
CA THR A 178 -7.12 32.80 4.47
C THR A 178 -6.25 31.56 4.36
N SER A 179 -5.29 31.44 5.27
CA SER A 179 -4.46 30.25 5.44
C SER A 179 -4.50 29.83 6.89
N ARG A 180 -4.55 28.51 7.14
CA ARG A 180 -4.54 27.93 8.48
C ARG A 180 -3.64 26.71 8.49
N ARG A 181 -2.88 26.58 9.58
CA ARG A 181 -2.16 25.36 9.91
C ARG A 181 -3.02 24.52 10.83
N LEU A 182 -3.20 23.25 10.51
CA LEU A 182 -4.05 22.31 11.24
C LEU A 182 -3.34 20.97 11.37
N THR A 183 -3.62 20.23 12.43
CA THR A 183 -3.18 18.83 12.57
C THR A 183 -4.23 17.90 11.96
N ILE A 184 -3.88 17.16 10.90
CA ILE A 184 -4.73 16.10 10.35
C ILE A 184 -4.38 14.75 10.97
N PHE A 185 -5.39 13.94 11.28
CA PHE A 185 -5.24 12.52 11.58
C PHE A 185 -5.80 11.68 10.44
N ASP A 186 -4.95 10.81 9.89
CA ASP A 186 -5.32 9.89 8.83
C ASP A 186 -5.37 8.45 9.37
N PRO A 187 -6.54 7.80 9.43
CA PRO A 187 -6.67 6.44 9.96
C PRO A 187 -6.11 5.36 9.02
N ALA A 188 -5.86 5.66 7.74
CA ALA A 188 -5.27 4.71 6.80
C ALA A 188 -3.74 4.64 6.92
N THR A 189 -3.10 5.75 7.29
CA THR A 189 -1.64 5.78 7.56
C THR A 189 -1.31 5.77 9.05
N MET A 190 -2.32 5.94 9.91
CA MET A 190 -2.20 6.03 11.37
C MET A 190 -1.29 7.17 11.83
N THR A 191 -1.29 8.30 11.10
CA THR A 191 -0.40 9.46 11.38
C THR A 191 -1.15 10.70 11.84
N ASN A 192 -0.45 11.51 12.64
CA ASN A 192 -0.84 12.89 12.93
C ASN A 192 0.18 13.82 12.24
N THR A 193 -0.28 14.60 11.27
CA THR A 193 0.61 15.45 10.46
C THR A 193 0.08 16.88 10.42
N SER A 194 0.98 17.85 10.53
CA SER A 194 0.63 19.25 10.33
C SER A 194 0.43 19.52 8.83
N ILE A 195 -0.71 20.09 8.47
CA ILE A 195 -1.05 20.51 7.12
C ILE A 195 -1.24 22.01 7.06
N ASP A 196 -0.88 22.60 5.93
CA ASP A 196 -1.20 23.99 5.62
C ASP A 196 -2.36 24.00 4.62
N VAL A 197 -3.45 24.67 4.99
CA VAL A 197 -4.69 24.78 4.21
C VAL A 197 -4.91 26.22 3.81
N ARG A 198 -5.09 26.47 2.52
CA ARG A 198 -5.31 27.81 1.96
C ARG A 198 -6.65 27.87 1.24
N VAL A 199 -7.51 28.78 1.65
CA VAL A 199 -8.79 29.05 1.00
C VAL A 199 -8.58 30.12 -0.07
N GLY A 200 -8.76 29.74 -1.33
CA GLY A 200 -8.72 30.61 -2.50
C GLY A 200 -10.06 31.31 -2.79
N GLY A 201 -10.15 31.92 -3.97
CA GLY A 201 -11.40 32.53 -4.44
C GLY A 201 -12.45 31.49 -4.84
N ARG A 202 -13.67 31.96 -5.10
CA ARG A 202 -14.71 31.13 -5.71
C ARG A 202 -14.40 30.90 -7.19
N GLU A 203 -14.47 29.65 -7.59
CA GLU A 203 -14.34 29.18 -8.95
C GLU A 203 -15.62 28.45 -9.37
N VAL A 204 -15.86 28.40 -10.68
CA VAL A 204 -17.03 27.74 -11.25
C VAL A 204 -16.62 26.35 -11.72
N VAL A 205 -17.06 25.32 -11.00
CA VAL A 205 -16.76 23.93 -11.34
C VAL A 205 -17.85 23.38 -12.24
N ARG A 206 -17.46 22.94 -13.44
CA ARG A 206 -18.35 22.23 -14.35
C ARG A 206 -18.29 20.74 -14.05
N THR A 207 -19.40 20.20 -13.56
CA THR A 207 -19.65 18.77 -13.43
C THR A 207 -20.59 18.30 -14.54
N ARG A 208 -20.78 16.99 -14.72
CA ARG A 208 -21.78 16.48 -15.67
C ARG A 208 -23.20 16.86 -15.27
N ASP A 209 -23.44 17.03 -13.98
CA ASP A 209 -24.76 17.31 -13.41
C ASP A 209 -25.05 18.81 -13.26
N GLY A 210 -24.11 19.67 -13.66
CA GLY A 210 -24.31 21.12 -13.70
C GLY A 210 -23.08 21.92 -13.30
N VAL A 211 -23.32 23.21 -13.12
CA VAL A 211 -22.30 24.21 -12.84
C VAL A 211 -22.45 24.64 -11.38
N ILE A 212 -21.43 24.36 -10.55
CA ILE A 212 -21.48 24.60 -9.11
C ILE A 212 -20.38 25.61 -8.74
N PRO A 213 -20.73 26.78 -8.16
CA PRO A 213 -19.74 27.68 -7.59
C PRO A 213 -19.16 27.08 -6.31
N ALA A 214 -17.84 27.09 -6.18
CA ALA A 214 -17.14 26.51 -5.04
C ALA A 214 -15.84 27.25 -4.75
N PHE A 215 -15.45 27.34 -3.49
CA PHE A 215 -14.14 27.83 -3.10
C PHE A 215 -13.07 26.82 -3.45
N ARG A 216 -12.00 27.28 -4.09
CA ARG A 216 -10.79 26.48 -4.25
C ARG A 216 -10.07 26.41 -2.90
N VAL A 217 -9.78 25.20 -2.42
CA VAL A 217 -9.05 24.93 -1.19
C VAL A 217 -7.80 24.16 -1.57
N ASP A 218 -6.63 24.78 -1.38
CA ASP A 218 -5.34 24.13 -1.59
C ASP A 218 -4.86 23.56 -0.25
N MET A 219 -4.43 22.30 -0.21
CA MET A 219 -3.90 21.65 0.99
C MET A 219 -2.58 20.94 0.69
N ALA A 220 -1.59 21.15 1.56
CA ALA A 220 -0.31 20.46 1.50
C ALA A 220 -0.28 19.32 2.54
N TYR A 221 -0.25 18.07 2.08
CA TYR A 221 -0.18 16.87 2.94
C TYR A 221 1.01 16.01 2.58
N HIS A 222 1.91 15.77 3.53
CA HIS A 222 3.20 15.11 3.34
C HIS A 222 4.07 15.68 2.20
N GLY A 223 3.80 16.87 1.65
CA GLY A 223 4.50 17.41 0.47
C GLY A 223 3.74 17.20 -0.85
N LEU A 224 2.62 16.48 -0.83
CA LEU A 224 1.65 16.43 -1.91
C LEU A 224 0.71 17.63 -1.81
N GLN A 225 0.55 18.36 -2.91
CA GLN A 225 -0.37 19.50 -3.02
C GLN A 225 -1.70 19.02 -3.59
N THR A 226 -2.71 18.89 -2.74
CA THR A 226 -4.08 18.58 -3.15
C THR A 226 -4.88 19.85 -3.36
N THR A 227 -5.81 19.83 -4.31
CA THR A 227 -6.74 20.93 -4.55
C THR A 227 -8.17 20.40 -4.52
N SER A 228 -9.00 20.98 -3.68
CA SER A 228 -10.41 20.62 -3.53
C SER A 228 -11.29 21.84 -3.80
N TRP A 229 -12.44 21.64 -4.43
CA TRP A 229 -13.42 22.69 -4.66
C TRP A 229 -14.61 22.46 -3.74
N VAL A 230 -14.81 23.36 -2.78
CA VAL A 230 -15.73 23.19 -1.65
C VAL A 230 -16.85 24.23 -1.71
N THR A 231 -18.11 23.80 -1.61
CA THR A 231 -19.27 24.70 -1.57
C THR A 231 -19.37 25.46 -0.25
N ASP A 232 -20.19 26.52 -0.18
CA ASP A 232 -20.45 27.29 1.05
C ASP A 232 -20.93 26.43 2.24
N THR A 233 -21.50 25.25 1.97
CA THR A 233 -21.98 24.27 2.97
C THR A 233 -20.90 23.26 3.38
N GLY A 234 -19.72 23.28 2.75
CA GLY A 234 -18.63 22.35 2.99
C GLY A 234 -18.70 21.06 2.15
N ASP A 235 -19.56 20.99 1.13
CA ASP A 235 -19.61 19.84 0.24
C ASP A 235 -18.46 19.93 -0.78
N VAL A 236 -17.69 18.85 -0.92
CA VAL A 236 -16.64 18.78 -1.93
C VAL A 236 -17.29 18.49 -3.29
N VAL A 237 -17.03 19.33 -4.29
CA VAL A 237 -17.53 19.16 -5.66
C VAL A 237 -16.54 18.37 -6.51
N ARG A 238 -15.26 18.65 -6.31
CA ARG A 238 -14.14 18.03 -7.02
C ARG A 238 -12.93 18.06 -6.10
N GLU A 239 -12.09 17.05 -6.18
CA GLU A 239 -10.78 17.03 -5.54
C GLU A 239 -9.75 16.42 -6.48
N GLU A 240 -8.53 16.93 -6.44
CA GLU A 240 -7.41 16.51 -7.26
C GLU A 240 -6.14 16.35 -6.43
N SER A 241 -5.41 15.28 -6.73
CA SER A 241 -4.10 14.97 -6.14
C SER A 241 -3.05 14.86 -7.26
N PRO A 242 -1.80 15.25 -6.97
CA PRO A 242 -0.70 15.20 -7.94
C PRO A 242 -0.32 13.76 -8.31
N LEU A 243 -0.75 12.76 -7.52
CA LEU A 243 -0.61 11.34 -7.85
C LEU A 243 -1.61 10.90 -8.95
N GLY A 244 -2.49 11.78 -9.40
CA GLY A 244 -3.49 11.52 -10.43
C GLY A 244 -4.81 10.97 -9.87
N LEU A 245 -4.98 10.92 -8.55
CA LEU A 245 -6.28 10.67 -7.94
C LEU A 245 -7.17 11.90 -8.11
N MET A 246 -8.43 11.66 -8.47
CA MET A 246 -9.44 12.69 -8.64
C MET A 246 -10.78 12.17 -8.15
N THR A 247 -11.49 12.98 -7.38
CA THR A 247 -12.89 12.71 -7.01
C THR A 247 -13.77 13.78 -7.62
N VAL A 248 -14.95 13.39 -8.10
CA VAL A 248 -15.90 14.32 -8.71
C VAL A 248 -17.29 13.97 -8.24
N ARG A 249 -18.06 14.98 -7.82
CA ARG A 249 -19.47 14.83 -7.50
C ARG A 249 -20.24 14.35 -8.73
N GLU A 250 -21.02 13.28 -8.54
CA GLU A 250 -21.78 12.61 -9.59
C GLU A 250 -23.17 12.21 -9.07
N SER A 251 -24.09 11.88 -9.99
CA SER A 251 -25.35 11.22 -9.64
C SER A 251 -25.08 9.82 -9.05
N PRO A 252 -25.98 9.27 -8.21
CA PRO A 252 -25.83 7.92 -7.67
C PRO A 252 -25.64 6.85 -8.75
N GLU A 253 -26.38 6.95 -9.85
CA GLU A 253 -26.33 6.01 -10.98
C GLU A 253 -24.97 6.08 -11.68
N GLN A 254 -24.46 7.30 -11.91
CA GLN A 254 -23.16 7.53 -12.52
C GLN A 254 -22.04 7.04 -11.61
N ALA A 255 -22.05 7.43 -10.33
CA ALA A 255 -21.04 7.08 -9.33
C ALA A 255 -20.87 5.55 -9.24
N ARG A 256 -21.98 4.82 -9.13
CA ARG A 256 -21.99 3.34 -9.07
C ARG A 256 -21.68 2.68 -10.40
N GLY A 257 -21.85 3.39 -11.51
CA GLY A 257 -21.43 2.94 -12.83
C GLY A 257 -19.92 2.78 -12.88
N LEU A 258 -19.42 1.59 -12.56
CA LEU A 258 -18.06 1.20 -12.89
C LEU A 258 -17.98 1.13 -14.42
N ALA A 259 -17.21 2.03 -15.02
CA ALA A 259 -16.86 1.86 -16.41
C ALA A 259 -16.09 0.54 -16.49
N ILE A 260 -16.57 -0.42 -17.27
CA ILE A 260 -15.75 -1.54 -17.75
C ILE A 260 -15.26 -1.17 -19.15
N PRO A 261 -14.24 -0.31 -19.35
CA PRO A 261 -13.42 -0.44 -20.53
C PRO A 261 -12.44 -1.58 -20.28
N GLY A 262 -12.60 -2.69 -21.01
CA GLY A 262 -11.59 -3.75 -21.11
C GLY A 262 -10.31 -3.31 -21.82
N ARG A 263 -9.95 -2.03 -21.81
CA ARG A 263 -8.76 -1.47 -22.46
C ARG A 263 -8.13 -0.42 -21.54
N MET A 264 -6.92 -0.76 -21.10
CA MET A 264 -6.01 0.01 -20.22
C MET A 264 -6.27 -0.07 -18.72
N GLN A 265 -6.34 -1.29 -18.16
CA GLN A 265 -5.82 -1.52 -16.81
C GLN A 265 -4.28 -1.35 -16.85
N GLN A 266 -3.79 -0.12 -16.82
CA GLN A 266 -2.37 0.13 -16.57
C GLN A 266 -2.08 -0.27 -15.13
N ASP A 267 -1.20 -1.25 -14.94
CA ASP A 267 -0.75 -1.71 -13.63
C ASP A 267 -0.14 -0.53 -12.86
N LEU A 268 -0.71 -0.15 -11.72
CA LEU A 268 -0.22 0.99 -10.92
C LEU A 268 1.28 0.86 -10.60
N LEU A 269 1.78 -0.37 -10.47
CA LEU A 269 3.21 -0.63 -10.19
C LEU A 269 4.12 -0.11 -11.30
N ARG A 270 3.71 -0.24 -12.57
CA ARG A 270 4.48 0.32 -13.70
C ARG A 270 4.57 1.84 -13.62
N MET A 271 3.58 2.47 -12.99
CA MET A 271 3.46 3.92 -12.92
C MET A 271 4.26 4.52 -11.77
N SER A 272 4.56 3.72 -10.74
CA SER A 272 5.47 4.07 -9.65
C SER A 272 6.94 3.71 -9.94
N ALA A 273 7.22 3.11 -11.10
CA ALA A 273 8.55 2.65 -11.48
C ALA A 273 9.53 3.82 -11.66
N VAL A 274 10.70 3.73 -11.04
CA VAL A 274 11.83 4.64 -11.24
C VAL A 274 12.79 3.98 -12.21
N VAL A 275 12.79 4.45 -13.47
CA VAL A 275 13.71 3.94 -14.50
C VAL A 275 15.05 4.66 -14.35
N PRO A 276 16.14 3.95 -14.00
CA PRO A 276 17.43 4.58 -13.78
C PRO A 276 18.12 4.92 -15.10
N VAL A 277 18.85 6.05 -15.12
CA VAL A 277 19.85 6.30 -16.17
C VAL A 277 21.12 5.51 -15.82
N MET A 278 21.46 4.51 -16.63
CA MET A 278 22.60 3.63 -16.39
C MET A 278 23.38 3.32 -17.67
N ARG A 279 24.71 3.25 -17.57
CA ARG A 279 25.60 2.87 -18.70
C ARG A 279 25.64 1.35 -18.91
N GLN A 280 25.58 0.61 -17.81
CA GLN A 280 25.58 -0.86 -17.79
C GLN A 280 24.26 -1.32 -17.18
N ARG A 281 23.61 -2.29 -17.84
CA ARG A 281 22.35 -2.88 -17.35
C ARG A 281 22.62 -3.81 -16.17
N ILE A 282 21.70 -3.84 -15.21
CA ILE A 282 21.66 -4.86 -14.16
C ILE A 282 20.86 -6.05 -14.71
N ASP A 283 21.57 -7.13 -15.05
CA ASP A 283 20.95 -8.37 -15.55
C ASP A 283 20.43 -9.25 -14.40
N GLU A 284 21.29 -9.47 -13.40
CA GLU A 284 20.97 -10.21 -12.18
C GLU A 284 21.26 -9.33 -10.95
N PRO A 285 20.22 -8.86 -10.23
CA PRO A 285 20.39 -8.04 -9.03
C PRO A 285 21.29 -8.67 -7.96
N ARG A 286 21.26 -10.00 -7.85
CA ARG A 286 22.11 -10.76 -6.91
C ARG A 286 23.60 -10.69 -7.22
N ASP A 287 23.98 -10.33 -8.43
CA ASP A 287 25.38 -10.20 -8.82
C ASP A 287 25.95 -8.83 -8.41
N VAL A 288 25.13 -7.87 -8.00
CA VAL A 288 25.59 -6.52 -7.63
C VAL A 288 26.30 -6.54 -6.28
N ARG A 289 27.62 -6.29 -6.29
CA ARG A 289 28.48 -6.20 -5.09
C ARG A 289 28.53 -4.81 -4.49
N ARG A 290 28.55 -3.80 -5.36
CA ARG A 290 28.49 -2.38 -4.99
C ARG A 290 27.68 -1.62 -6.02
N LEU A 291 26.80 -0.74 -5.55
CA LEU A 291 26.00 0.13 -6.40
C LEU A 291 26.08 1.57 -5.89
N ARG A 292 26.52 2.49 -6.74
CA ARG A 292 26.53 3.93 -6.44
C ARG A 292 25.48 4.64 -7.28
N LEU A 293 24.54 5.28 -6.61
CA LEU A 293 23.38 5.95 -7.20
C LEU A 293 23.43 7.43 -6.88
N ARG A 294 23.05 8.28 -7.83
CA ARG A 294 22.65 9.67 -7.56
C ARG A 294 21.13 9.74 -7.59
N ILE A 295 20.56 10.36 -6.57
CA ILE A 295 19.12 10.59 -6.47
C ILE A 295 18.83 12.08 -6.53
N GLU A 296 17.87 12.45 -7.36
CA GLU A 296 17.46 13.84 -7.62
C GLU A 296 15.93 13.94 -7.68
N GLY A 297 15.41 15.17 -7.63
CA GLY A 297 13.98 15.45 -7.84
C GLY A 297 13.11 15.36 -6.59
N ALA A 298 13.66 14.93 -5.45
CA ALA A 298 12.97 14.99 -4.17
C ALA A 298 13.95 15.06 -2.98
N GLU A 299 13.52 15.69 -1.88
CA GLU A 299 14.26 15.68 -0.61
C GLU A 299 14.05 14.34 0.11
N LEU A 300 15.14 13.61 0.33
CA LEU A 300 15.09 12.34 1.04
C LEU A 300 15.19 12.55 2.57
N PRO A 301 14.45 11.78 3.38
CA PRO A 301 14.57 11.81 4.83
C PRO A 301 15.94 11.29 5.25
N ARG A 302 16.86 12.18 5.63
CA ARG A 302 18.28 11.83 5.87
C ARG A 302 18.52 10.91 7.06
N THR A 303 17.62 10.90 8.05
CA THR A 303 17.78 10.15 9.31
C THR A 303 17.85 8.64 9.10
N ASP A 304 17.25 8.14 8.02
CA ASP A 304 17.14 6.72 7.71
C ASP A 304 17.78 6.37 6.37
N LEU A 305 18.88 7.00 5.97
CA LEU A 305 19.59 6.56 4.77
C LEU A 305 20.93 5.88 5.06
N ASP A 306 21.57 6.14 6.21
CA ASP A 306 22.84 5.50 6.57
C ASP A 306 22.68 4.19 7.36
N GLY A 307 23.63 3.27 7.15
CA GLY A 307 23.76 2.00 7.84
C GLY A 307 23.24 0.80 7.02
N VAL A 308 23.54 -0.41 7.51
CA VAL A 308 23.06 -1.68 6.91
C VAL A 308 23.54 -1.84 5.46
N GLY A 309 24.83 -1.61 5.22
CA GLY A 309 25.41 -1.68 3.88
C GLY A 309 25.11 -0.47 3.00
N GLN A 310 24.32 0.50 3.46
CA GLN A 310 24.06 1.75 2.77
C GLN A 310 24.85 2.90 3.40
N ARG A 311 25.43 3.76 2.56
CA ARG A 311 26.11 5.00 2.96
C ARG A 311 25.68 6.16 2.09
N VAL A 312 25.44 7.33 2.69
CA VAL A 312 25.08 8.55 1.98
C VAL A 312 26.20 9.58 2.03
N ASP A 313 26.46 10.20 0.88
CA ASP A 313 27.35 11.34 0.72
C ASP A 313 26.69 12.37 -0.20
N GLY A 314 26.11 13.42 0.39
CA GLY A 314 25.31 14.41 -0.33
C GLY A 314 24.07 13.79 -0.99
N THR A 315 24.03 13.79 -2.32
CA THR A 315 22.97 13.15 -3.13
C THR A 315 23.36 11.77 -3.68
N VAL A 316 24.55 11.28 -3.30
CA VAL A 316 25.06 9.99 -3.73
C VAL A 316 24.83 8.97 -2.62
N ILE A 317 24.23 7.84 -2.99
CA ILE A 317 24.02 6.69 -2.11
C ILE A 317 24.83 5.52 -2.64
N GLU A 318 25.66 4.95 -1.76
CA GLU A 318 26.38 3.72 -2.01
C GLU A 318 25.70 2.57 -1.26
N ILE A 319 25.40 1.49 -1.98
CA ILE A 319 24.85 0.24 -1.43
C ILE A 319 25.90 -0.84 -1.64
N ARG A 320 26.14 -1.64 -0.60
CA ARG A 320 27.03 -2.80 -0.60
C ARG A 320 26.22 -4.08 -0.43
N ASP A 321 26.68 -5.12 -1.09
CA ASP A 321 26.09 -6.45 -1.01
C ASP A 321 26.00 -6.92 0.46
N PRO A 322 24.77 -7.18 0.95
CA PRO A 322 24.52 -7.67 2.30
C PRO A 322 25.27 -8.96 2.68
N GLN A 323 25.70 -9.78 1.71
CA GLN A 323 26.52 -10.98 1.96
C GLN A 323 27.92 -10.65 2.49
N THR A 324 28.43 -9.45 2.19
CA THR A 324 29.80 -9.04 2.54
C THR A 324 29.87 -8.22 3.83
N LEU A 325 28.73 -7.91 4.43
CA LEU A 325 28.65 -7.09 5.64
C LEU A 325 29.39 -7.75 6.80
N GLN A 326 30.14 -6.92 7.51
CA GLN A 326 30.90 -7.34 8.68
C GLN A 326 30.18 -6.89 9.96
N PRO A 327 30.19 -7.69 11.03
CA PRO A 327 29.61 -7.30 12.32
C PRO A 327 30.28 -6.03 12.87
N GLY A 328 29.49 -5.06 13.32
CA GLY A 328 29.97 -3.87 14.02
C GLY A 328 29.91 -4.04 15.53
N PRO A 329 30.12 -2.94 16.30
CA PRO A 329 29.67 -2.87 17.70
C PRO A 329 28.19 -3.23 17.80
N ALA A 330 27.81 -3.91 18.89
CA ALA A 330 26.42 -4.28 19.10
C ALA A 330 25.51 -3.05 19.18
N ASP A 331 24.30 -3.17 18.61
CA ASP A 331 23.30 -2.12 18.67
C ASP A 331 22.59 -2.21 20.03
N PRO A 332 22.78 -1.23 20.94
CA PRO A 332 22.18 -1.29 22.28
C PRO A 332 20.65 -1.25 22.23
N ASP A 333 20.08 -0.72 21.15
CA ASP A 333 18.64 -0.60 20.97
C ASP A 333 18.03 -1.83 20.29
N ALA A 334 18.82 -2.83 19.86
CA ALA A 334 18.32 -3.99 19.13
C ALA A 334 17.16 -4.68 19.86
N ALA A 335 17.26 -4.84 21.18
CA ALA A 335 16.24 -5.51 22.00
C ALA A 335 14.85 -4.86 21.92
N ARG A 336 14.74 -3.55 21.61
CA ARG A 336 13.44 -2.88 21.46
C ARG A 336 12.62 -3.49 20.32
N PHE A 337 13.31 -3.98 19.29
CA PHE A 337 12.73 -4.58 18.10
C PHE A 337 12.33 -6.04 18.30
N LEU A 338 12.22 -6.51 19.55
CA LEU A 338 11.52 -7.74 19.92
C LEU A 338 10.08 -7.48 20.36
N ARG A 339 9.73 -6.23 20.69
CA ARG A 339 8.42 -5.89 21.23
C ARG A 339 7.34 -5.93 20.14
N PRO A 340 6.10 -6.32 20.50
CA PRO A 340 4.95 -6.16 19.61
C PRO A 340 4.59 -4.68 19.44
N GLU A 341 4.10 -4.32 18.25
CA GLU A 341 3.61 -2.98 17.91
C GLU A 341 2.34 -3.09 17.05
N PRO A 342 1.57 -2.00 16.83
CA PRO A 342 0.40 -2.06 15.96
C PRO A 342 0.72 -2.71 14.60
N LEU A 343 -0.15 -3.62 14.14
CA LEU A 343 0.00 -4.41 12.90
C LEU A 343 1.16 -5.43 12.92
N ILE A 344 1.96 -5.50 13.99
CA ILE A 344 3.02 -6.49 14.20
C ILE A 344 2.75 -7.19 15.54
N GLU A 345 1.73 -8.04 15.54
CA GLU A 345 1.22 -8.75 16.71
C GLU A 345 2.10 -9.95 17.09
N SER A 346 3.40 -9.72 17.30
CA SER A 346 4.38 -10.78 17.60
C SER A 346 4.14 -11.53 18.91
N ASP A 347 3.28 -11.02 19.79
CA ASP A 347 2.83 -11.63 21.03
C ASP A 347 1.54 -12.46 20.87
N ALA A 348 0.94 -12.50 19.67
CA ALA A 348 -0.24 -13.31 19.40
C ALA A 348 0.11 -14.82 19.45
N PRO A 349 -0.65 -15.65 20.17
CA PRO A 349 -0.41 -17.09 20.26
C PRO A 349 -0.31 -17.79 18.90
N GLU A 350 -1.10 -17.36 17.92
CA GLU A 350 -1.09 -17.89 16.56
C GLU A 350 0.23 -17.58 15.84
N ILE A 351 0.77 -16.37 16.00
CA ILE A 351 2.05 -15.96 15.43
C ILE A 351 3.20 -16.71 16.09
N ILE A 352 3.18 -16.83 17.44
CA ILE A 352 4.18 -17.59 18.20
C ILE A 352 4.20 -19.05 17.75
N ALA A 353 3.02 -19.69 17.70
CA ALA A 353 2.91 -21.09 17.29
C ALA A 353 3.39 -21.32 15.84
N GLU A 354 3.10 -20.39 14.93
CA GLU A 354 3.56 -20.48 13.55
C GLU A 354 5.08 -20.24 13.43
N ALA A 355 5.63 -19.27 14.17
CA ALA A 355 7.06 -19.01 14.22
C ALA A 355 7.83 -20.23 14.73
N ASP A 356 7.38 -20.83 15.84
CA ASP A 356 7.95 -22.06 16.42
C ASP A 356 7.90 -23.23 15.44
N ARG A 357 6.81 -23.35 14.67
CA ARG A 357 6.71 -24.36 13.61
C ARG A 357 7.74 -24.12 12.51
N ALA A 358 7.88 -22.87 12.07
CA ALA A 358 8.78 -22.51 10.98
C ALA A 358 10.25 -22.77 11.32
N VAL A 359 10.69 -22.46 12.54
CA VAL A 359 12.10 -22.56 12.97
C VAL A 359 12.44 -23.88 13.66
N ARG A 360 11.49 -24.82 13.76
CA ARG A 360 11.69 -26.11 14.45
C ARG A 360 12.93 -26.85 13.93
N GLY A 361 13.79 -27.25 14.86
CA GLY A 361 15.02 -27.99 14.55
C GLY A 361 16.16 -27.14 13.99
N VAL A 362 16.00 -25.81 13.91
CA VAL A 362 17.03 -24.88 13.42
C VAL A 362 17.65 -24.13 14.59
N THR A 363 18.98 -24.17 14.68
CA THR A 363 19.75 -23.49 15.74
C THR A 363 20.49 -22.28 15.18
N GLY A 364 20.57 -21.20 15.96
CA GLY A 364 21.26 -19.96 15.60
C GLY A 364 20.34 -18.94 14.92
N ALA A 365 20.50 -17.66 15.27
CA ALA A 365 19.65 -16.58 14.78
C ALA A 365 19.67 -16.45 13.26
N ARG A 366 20.86 -16.54 12.64
CA ARG A 366 21.04 -16.44 11.18
C ARG A 366 20.30 -17.54 10.43
N ALA A 367 20.45 -18.80 10.86
CA ALA A 367 19.79 -19.93 10.22
C ALA A 367 18.27 -19.89 10.42
N ARG A 368 17.79 -19.46 11.59
CA ARG A 368 16.37 -19.23 11.84
C ARG A 368 15.80 -18.12 10.96
N ALA A 369 16.52 -17.01 10.81
CA ALA A 369 16.13 -15.90 9.95
C ALA A 369 16.00 -16.34 8.48
N GLU A 370 16.97 -17.12 7.97
CA GLU A 370 16.90 -17.69 6.62
C GLU A 370 15.70 -18.63 6.45
N ARG A 371 15.49 -19.51 7.44
CA ARG A 371 14.37 -20.46 7.44
C ARG A 371 13.04 -19.72 7.39
N LEU A 372 12.89 -18.65 8.17
CA LEU A 372 11.71 -17.80 8.15
C LEU A 372 11.51 -17.14 6.79
N THR A 373 12.58 -16.68 6.13
CA THR A 373 12.49 -15.99 4.83
C THR A 373 11.86 -16.92 3.80
N ARG A 374 12.39 -18.15 3.72
CA ARG A 374 11.89 -19.19 2.82
C ARG A 374 10.49 -19.66 3.20
N TYR A 375 10.20 -19.75 4.50
CA TYR A 375 8.91 -20.20 5.01
C TYR A 375 7.79 -19.21 4.69
N VAL A 376 7.97 -17.93 5.01
CA VAL A 376 6.99 -16.87 4.73
C VAL A 376 6.76 -16.75 3.22
N ASN A 377 7.82 -16.81 2.42
CA ASN A 377 7.70 -16.82 0.96
C ASN A 377 6.81 -17.94 0.43
N ALA A 378 6.93 -19.14 1.00
CA ALA A 378 6.16 -20.31 0.60
C ALA A 378 4.75 -20.34 1.20
N LEU A 379 4.53 -19.63 2.31
CA LEU A 379 3.25 -19.59 3.03
C LEU A 379 2.25 -18.64 2.35
N LEU A 380 2.72 -17.56 1.73
CA LEU A 380 1.88 -16.49 1.21
C LEU A 380 1.75 -16.53 -0.32
N ASP A 381 0.51 -16.42 -0.79
CA ASP A 381 0.21 -16.13 -2.19
C ASP A 381 0.47 -14.64 -2.48
N LYS A 382 1.35 -14.36 -3.45
CA LYS A 382 1.65 -13.00 -3.89
C LYS A 382 0.50 -12.43 -4.71
N LYS A 383 -0.37 -11.67 -4.06
CA LYS A 383 -1.46 -10.94 -4.72
C LYS A 383 -1.51 -9.53 -4.15
N PRO A 384 -1.67 -8.51 -4.99
CA PRO A 384 -1.77 -7.15 -4.49
C PRO A 384 -3.02 -6.94 -3.64
N THR A 385 -2.81 -6.34 -2.48
CA THR A 385 -3.83 -6.12 -1.47
C THR A 385 -3.74 -4.68 -1.00
N VAL A 386 -4.87 -3.97 -1.05
CA VAL A 386 -4.97 -2.64 -0.44
C VAL A 386 -5.50 -2.87 0.95
N SER A 387 -4.60 -3.06 1.92
CA SER A 387 -4.93 -3.40 3.30
C SER A 387 -4.05 -2.64 4.30
N LEU A 388 -4.43 -2.67 5.58
CA LEU A 388 -3.48 -2.40 6.65
C LEU A 388 -2.77 -3.73 6.95
N PRO A 389 -1.43 -3.85 6.83
CA PRO A 389 -0.74 -5.13 6.84
C PRO A 389 -0.59 -5.69 8.27
N SER A 390 -1.68 -6.10 8.91
CA SER A 390 -1.63 -6.81 10.19
C SER A 390 -1.05 -8.21 10.00
N ALA A 391 0.03 -8.52 10.72
CA ALA A 391 0.65 -9.83 10.68
C ALA A 391 -0.33 -10.96 11.03
N LEU A 392 -1.24 -10.74 11.97
CA LEU A 392 -2.23 -11.74 12.37
C LEU A 392 -3.27 -12.01 11.26
N ASP A 393 -3.77 -10.96 10.60
CA ASP A 393 -4.68 -11.15 9.47
C ASP A 393 -3.97 -11.79 8.28
N VAL A 394 -2.72 -11.40 7.99
CA VAL A 394 -1.92 -12.01 6.93
C VAL A 394 -1.69 -13.49 7.17
N LEU A 395 -1.40 -13.91 8.41
CA LEU A 395 -1.25 -15.33 8.76
C LEU A 395 -2.55 -16.13 8.48
N ARG A 396 -3.72 -15.51 8.71
CA ARG A 396 -5.03 -16.14 8.49
C ARG A 396 -5.38 -16.23 7.01
N THR A 397 -5.19 -15.14 6.27
CA THR A 397 -5.61 -15.02 4.87
C THR A 397 -4.62 -15.68 3.91
N ARG A 398 -3.34 -15.72 4.30
CA ARG A 398 -2.21 -16.24 3.51
C ARG A 398 -2.05 -15.57 2.15
N VAL A 399 -2.46 -14.31 2.04
CA VAL A 399 -2.41 -13.53 0.80
C VAL A 399 -1.85 -12.16 1.13
N GLY A 400 -0.98 -11.66 0.26
CA GLY A 400 -0.62 -10.23 0.26
C GLY A 400 0.59 -9.91 -0.60
N ASP A 401 1.02 -8.65 -0.56
CA ASP A 401 2.17 -8.14 -1.30
C ASP A 401 3.40 -7.97 -0.39
N CYS A 402 4.34 -7.10 -0.80
CA CYS A 402 5.56 -6.82 -0.06
C CYS A 402 5.31 -6.35 1.39
N ASN A 403 4.22 -5.62 1.64
CA ASN A 403 3.87 -5.14 2.97
C ASN A 403 3.45 -6.28 3.88
N GLU A 404 2.52 -7.12 3.42
CA GLU A 404 2.03 -8.27 4.18
C GLU A 404 3.13 -9.31 4.44
N HIS A 405 3.98 -9.61 3.44
CA HIS A 405 5.12 -10.50 3.62
C HIS A 405 6.10 -9.97 4.67
N THR A 406 6.36 -8.67 4.63
CA THR A 406 7.28 -8.02 5.56
C THR A 406 6.71 -7.98 6.98
N ALA A 407 5.45 -7.58 7.14
CA ALA A 407 4.79 -7.52 8.44
C ALA A 407 4.72 -8.91 9.11
N LEU A 408 4.29 -9.94 8.37
CA LEU A 408 4.25 -11.31 8.90
C LEU A 408 5.64 -11.82 9.26
N TYR A 409 6.64 -11.60 8.40
CA TYR A 409 8.01 -12.01 8.69
C TYR A 409 8.53 -11.34 9.96
N VAL A 410 8.37 -10.01 10.09
CA VAL A 410 8.84 -9.27 11.25
C VAL A 410 8.17 -9.80 12.52
N ALA A 411 6.85 -10.02 12.50
CA ALA A 411 6.13 -10.56 13.66
C ALA A 411 6.63 -11.96 14.06
N MET A 412 6.82 -12.86 13.08
CA MET A 412 7.35 -14.21 13.33
C MET A 412 8.82 -14.19 13.79
N ALA A 413 9.65 -13.31 13.24
CA ALA A 413 11.04 -13.15 13.65
C ALA A 413 11.13 -12.67 15.11
N ARG A 414 10.33 -11.68 15.48
CA ARG A 414 10.22 -11.18 16.86
C ARG A 414 9.75 -12.27 17.82
N ALA A 415 8.72 -13.04 17.44
CA ALA A 415 8.24 -14.18 18.22
C ALA A 415 9.31 -15.28 18.39
N ALA A 416 10.17 -15.48 17.39
CA ALA A 416 11.31 -16.41 17.43
C ALA A 416 12.55 -15.83 18.16
N GLY A 417 12.42 -14.67 18.82
CA GLY A 417 13.51 -14.03 19.57
C GLY A 417 14.58 -13.36 18.70
N ILE A 418 14.25 -13.02 17.45
CA ILE A 418 15.15 -12.33 16.53
C ILE A 418 14.67 -10.87 16.41
N PRO A 419 15.45 -9.87 16.84
CA PRO A 419 15.03 -8.49 16.68
C PRO A 419 14.90 -8.14 15.20
N ALA A 420 13.76 -7.58 14.82
CA ALA A 420 13.42 -7.33 13.43
C ALA A 420 12.64 -6.02 13.26
N ARG A 421 12.91 -5.31 12.16
CA ARG A 421 12.24 -4.04 11.82
C ARG A 421 11.95 -3.95 10.32
N ILE A 422 11.02 -3.08 9.97
CA ILE A 422 10.61 -2.84 8.59
C ILE A 422 11.54 -1.78 7.97
N ALA A 423 12.03 -2.06 6.77
CA ALA A 423 12.69 -1.09 5.90
C ALA A 423 11.84 -0.94 4.63
N VAL A 424 11.73 0.29 4.14
CA VAL A 424 10.97 0.59 2.91
C VAL A 424 11.82 1.45 2.00
N GLY A 425 11.75 1.18 0.71
CA GLY A 425 12.52 1.88 -0.29
C GLY A 425 12.29 1.33 -1.67
N LEU A 426 13.36 1.11 -2.43
CA LEU A 426 13.31 0.72 -3.83
C LEU A 426 14.13 -0.55 -4.08
N VAL A 427 13.60 -1.46 -4.88
CA VAL A 427 14.31 -2.67 -5.34
C VAL A 427 14.30 -2.74 -6.86
N TYR A 428 15.37 -3.26 -7.44
CA TYR A 428 15.43 -3.42 -8.90
C TYR A 428 14.70 -4.68 -9.33
N VAL A 429 13.72 -4.53 -10.23
CA VAL A 429 13.02 -5.64 -10.87
C VAL A 429 13.38 -5.70 -12.34
N ARG A 430 13.66 -6.93 -12.81
CA ARG A 430 14.01 -7.18 -14.20
C ARG A 430 12.84 -6.84 -15.13
N GLY A 431 13.16 -6.29 -16.30
CA GLY A 431 12.22 -6.00 -17.36
C GLY A 431 12.95 -5.51 -18.61
N ALA A 432 12.22 -5.17 -19.67
CA ALA A 432 12.82 -4.71 -20.93
C ALA A 432 13.78 -3.52 -20.75
N GLN A 433 13.48 -2.64 -19.79
CA GLN A 433 14.30 -1.46 -19.45
C GLN A 433 14.99 -1.58 -18.08
N GLY A 434 14.53 -2.50 -17.21
CA GLY A 434 14.93 -2.55 -15.80
C GLY A 434 14.46 -1.33 -15.02
N ALA A 435 13.80 -1.52 -13.88
CA ALA A 435 13.33 -0.39 -13.09
C ALA A 435 13.34 -0.69 -11.59
N PHE A 436 13.44 0.38 -10.82
CA PHE A 436 13.32 0.34 -9.37
C PHE A 436 11.86 0.54 -8.97
N TYR A 437 11.34 -0.34 -8.12
CA TYR A 437 9.96 -0.30 -7.63
C TYR A 437 9.94 -0.13 -6.13
N TYR A 438 8.92 0.56 -5.62
CA TYR A 438 8.70 0.64 -4.19
C TYR A 438 8.48 -0.74 -3.60
N HIS A 439 9.12 -0.96 -2.45
CA HIS A 439 9.15 -2.25 -1.81
C HIS A 439 9.38 -2.11 -0.30
N ALA A 440 8.77 -3.00 0.46
CA ALA A 440 9.03 -3.17 1.88
C ALA A 440 9.75 -4.51 2.11
N TRP A 441 10.74 -4.51 3.00
CA TRP A 441 11.47 -5.72 3.41
C TRP A 441 11.89 -5.67 4.89
N PRO A 442 12.11 -6.83 5.53
CA PRO A 442 12.67 -6.87 6.88
C PRO A 442 14.19 -6.61 6.95
N GLU A 443 14.62 -5.91 8.00
CA GLU A 443 15.99 -5.96 8.53
C GLU A 443 15.99 -6.75 9.86
N VAL A 444 16.85 -7.78 9.98
CA VAL A 444 17.00 -8.57 11.21
C VAL A 444 18.34 -8.32 11.89
N TYR A 445 18.35 -8.28 13.22
CA TYR A 445 19.58 -8.16 13.99
C TYR A 445 20.16 -9.54 14.29
N LEU A 446 21.42 -9.73 13.92
CA LEU A 446 22.21 -10.92 14.21
C LEU A 446 23.27 -10.56 15.26
N ASP A 447 23.10 -11.08 16.47
CA ASP A 447 24.11 -11.05 17.52
C ASP A 447 25.17 -12.14 17.22
N GLU A 448 26.42 -11.72 17.09
CA GLU A 448 27.57 -12.58 16.78
C GLU A 448 28.41 -12.86 18.04
N GLY A 449 27.95 -12.40 19.21
CA GLY A 449 28.64 -12.52 20.48
C GLY A 449 29.80 -11.52 20.62
N GLY A 450 30.41 -11.49 21.80
CA GLY A 450 31.57 -10.64 22.08
C GLY A 450 31.30 -9.14 21.95
N GLY A 451 30.05 -8.70 22.12
CA GLY A 451 29.64 -7.30 21.94
C GLY A 451 29.58 -6.85 20.48
N ARG A 452 29.46 -7.78 19.54
CA ARG A 452 29.36 -7.51 18.10
C ARG A 452 28.07 -8.04 17.50
N GLY A 453 27.57 -7.35 16.49
CA GLY A 453 26.44 -7.82 15.70
C GLY A 453 26.23 -6.99 14.45
N LEU A 454 25.25 -7.38 13.63
CA LEU A 454 24.85 -6.61 12.46
C LEU A 454 23.35 -6.68 12.22
N TRP A 455 22.83 -5.64 11.60
CA TRP A 455 21.54 -5.68 10.93
C TRP A 455 21.75 -6.25 9.52
N LEU A 456 20.96 -7.25 9.15
CA LEU A 456 20.98 -7.92 7.86
C LEU A 456 19.62 -7.73 7.16
N PRO A 457 19.58 -7.13 5.97
CA PRO A 457 18.36 -7.07 5.18
C PRO A 457 18.06 -8.45 4.57
N VAL A 458 16.79 -8.82 4.60
CA VAL A 458 16.27 -10.09 4.06
C VAL A 458 14.98 -9.79 3.33
N ASP A 459 14.59 -10.60 2.34
CA ASP A 459 13.38 -10.36 1.58
C ASP A 459 12.54 -11.64 1.41
N PRO A 460 11.48 -11.83 2.23
CA PRO A 460 10.55 -12.95 2.08
C PRO A 460 9.67 -12.83 0.84
N THR A 461 9.47 -11.63 0.28
CA THR A 461 8.67 -11.42 -0.94
C THR A 461 9.44 -11.91 -2.16
N LEU A 462 10.74 -11.64 -2.24
CA LEU A 462 11.60 -12.09 -3.35
C LEU A 462 12.35 -13.40 -3.05
N ASN A 463 12.11 -14.02 -1.88
CA ASN A 463 12.79 -15.22 -1.41
C ASN A 463 14.32 -15.07 -1.36
N GLN A 464 14.80 -13.95 -0.81
CA GLN A 464 16.21 -13.61 -0.73
C GLN A 464 16.73 -13.57 0.70
N PHE A 465 17.77 -14.35 0.95
CA PHE A 465 18.53 -14.30 2.20
C PHE A 465 20.04 -14.41 1.89
N PRO A 466 20.83 -13.38 2.22
CA PRO A 466 20.41 -11.99 2.42
C PRO A 466 19.65 -11.39 1.21
N ALA A 467 19.06 -10.22 1.38
CA ALA A 467 18.58 -9.41 0.26
C ALA A 467 19.74 -9.03 -0.68
N ASP A 468 19.44 -8.73 -1.96
CA ASP A 468 20.46 -8.39 -2.96
C ASP A 468 21.00 -6.95 -2.86
N GLY A 469 22.10 -6.68 -3.58
CA GLY A 469 22.79 -5.39 -3.60
C GLY A 469 22.06 -4.24 -4.30
N THR A 470 20.77 -4.42 -4.66
CA THR A 470 19.94 -3.37 -5.27
C THR A 470 18.86 -2.82 -4.33
N HIS A 471 18.79 -3.31 -3.09
CA HIS A 471 17.85 -2.80 -2.09
C HIS A 471 18.27 -1.43 -1.57
N LEU A 472 17.69 -0.39 -2.13
CA LEU A 472 17.89 1.01 -1.74
C LEU A 472 16.88 1.40 -0.67
N ARG A 473 17.33 1.54 0.58
CA ARG A 473 16.47 1.95 1.69
C ARG A 473 16.22 3.45 1.66
N LEU A 474 14.96 3.85 1.84
CA LEU A 474 14.55 5.25 1.97
C LEU A 474 14.15 5.59 3.42
N VAL A 475 13.45 4.69 4.10
CA VAL A 475 12.96 4.86 5.47
C VAL A 475 12.94 3.55 6.24
N ARG A 476 12.82 3.61 7.57
CA ARG A 476 12.54 2.47 8.44
C ARG A 476 11.30 2.76 9.26
N GLY A 477 10.47 1.75 9.51
CA GLY A 477 9.29 1.87 10.37
C GLY A 477 8.00 1.36 9.72
N GLY A 478 6.90 1.55 10.44
CA GLY A 478 5.57 1.16 10.00
C GLY A 478 4.97 2.10 8.96
N LEU A 479 3.65 2.03 8.79
CA LEU A 479 2.90 2.82 7.81
C LEU A 479 3.11 4.34 7.94
N ASP A 480 3.39 4.81 9.16
CA ASP A 480 3.65 6.22 9.44
C ASP A 480 4.89 6.74 8.71
N GLN A 481 5.96 5.94 8.71
CA GLN A 481 7.20 6.26 8.01
C GLN A 481 7.06 6.01 6.52
N GLN A 482 6.23 5.05 6.11
CA GLN A 482 5.95 4.81 4.69
C GLN A 482 5.24 6.01 4.03
N ALA A 483 4.38 6.72 4.76
CA ALA A 483 3.68 7.89 4.23
C ALA A 483 4.65 8.99 3.75
N THR A 484 5.86 9.07 4.30
CA THR A 484 6.88 10.05 3.86
C THR A 484 7.47 9.73 2.49
N ILE A 485 7.22 8.53 1.95
CA ILE A 485 7.65 8.13 0.60
C ILE A 485 6.69 8.63 -0.48
N LEU A 486 5.41 8.83 -0.17
CA LEU A 486 4.38 9.23 -1.15
C LEU A 486 4.78 10.43 -2.06
N PRO A 487 5.47 11.49 -1.57
CA PRO A 487 5.91 12.62 -2.39
C PRO A 487 7.04 12.27 -3.36
N LEU A 488 7.77 11.18 -3.11
CA LEU A 488 8.86 10.72 -3.97
C LEU A 488 8.33 10.03 -5.23
N ILE A 489 7.09 9.53 -5.19
CA ILE A 489 6.45 8.81 -6.30
C ILE A 489 6.29 9.74 -7.51
N GLY A 490 6.87 9.36 -8.64
CA GLY A 490 6.81 10.13 -9.91
C GLY A 490 7.75 11.33 -9.99
N HIS A 491 8.38 11.74 -8.88
CA HIS A 491 9.33 12.86 -8.83
C HIS A 491 10.78 12.41 -8.74
N LEU A 492 11.02 11.21 -8.21
CA LEU A 492 12.36 10.66 -8.05
C LEU A 492 13.04 10.39 -9.40
N ARG A 493 14.25 10.93 -9.57
CA ARG A 493 15.15 10.60 -10.68
C ARG A 493 16.36 9.87 -10.13
N MET A 494 16.77 8.82 -10.83
CA MET A 494 17.88 7.96 -10.42
C MET A 494 18.92 7.86 -11.54
N THR A 495 20.19 8.04 -11.19
CA THR A 495 21.32 7.79 -12.10
C THR A 495 22.29 6.81 -11.44
N VAL A 496 22.60 5.70 -12.10
CA VAL A 496 23.67 4.79 -11.69
C VAL A 496 25.01 5.39 -12.08
N LEU A 497 25.83 5.72 -11.09
CA LEU A 497 27.14 6.33 -11.29
C LEU A 497 28.23 5.30 -11.54
N ASP A 498 28.21 4.25 -10.72
CA ASP A 498 29.21 3.20 -10.69
C ASP A 498 28.58 1.91 -10.14
N MET A 499 29.03 0.77 -10.66
CA MET A 499 28.52 -0.54 -10.29
C MET A 499 29.63 -1.58 -10.35
N GLU A 500 29.75 -2.37 -9.30
CA GLU A 500 30.65 -3.52 -9.20
C GLU A 500 29.80 -4.79 -9.20
N LEU A 501 30.03 -5.68 -10.16
CA LEU A 501 29.34 -6.98 -10.25
C LEU A 501 30.27 -8.11 -9.76
N ASP A 502 29.68 -9.25 -9.36
CA ASP A 502 30.41 -10.49 -9.12
C ASP A 502 31.23 -10.82 -10.38
N PRO A 503 32.53 -11.12 -10.27
CA PRO A 503 33.37 -11.46 -11.42
C PRO A 503 32.85 -12.65 -12.24
N ARG A 504 31.98 -13.49 -11.67
CA ARG A 504 31.34 -14.63 -12.33
C ARG A 504 30.00 -14.27 -12.99
N SER A 505 29.54 -13.03 -12.87
CA SER A 505 28.34 -12.56 -13.56
C SER A 505 28.56 -12.63 -15.06
N THR A 506 27.64 -13.29 -15.75
CA THR A 506 27.66 -13.38 -17.21
C THR A 506 26.62 -12.40 -17.75
N PRO A 507 27.03 -11.35 -18.49
CA PRO A 507 26.09 -10.43 -19.09
C PRO A 507 25.13 -11.18 -20.02
N ILE A 508 23.83 -10.96 -19.85
CA ILE A 508 22.84 -11.50 -20.79
C ILE A 508 22.92 -10.63 -22.06
N LEU A 509 23.70 -11.09 -23.03
CA LEU A 509 23.71 -10.55 -24.38
C LEU A 509 22.34 -10.81 -25.02
N VAL A 510 21.40 -9.89 -24.82
CA VAL A 510 20.18 -9.86 -25.63
C VAL A 510 20.64 -9.56 -27.05
N GLY A 511 20.54 -10.54 -27.94
CA GLY A 511 20.84 -10.34 -29.35
C GLY A 511 20.14 -9.09 -29.85
N ARG A 512 20.84 -8.30 -30.68
CA ARG A 512 20.25 -7.16 -31.40
C ARG A 512 18.83 -7.53 -31.81
N GLU A 513 17.87 -6.64 -31.54
CA GLU A 513 16.56 -6.68 -32.20
C GLU A 513 16.83 -7.03 -33.66
N GLN A 514 16.21 -8.10 -34.16
CA GLN A 514 16.19 -8.34 -35.59
C GLN A 514 15.62 -7.07 -36.20
N ALA A 515 16.50 -6.26 -36.80
CA ALA A 515 16.09 -5.22 -37.72
C ALA A 515 15.04 -5.86 -38.61
N GLN A 516 13.83 -5.30 -38.60
CA GLN A 516 12.66 -5.78 -39.33
C GLN A 516 13.11 -6.40 -40.65
N LEU A 517 13.20 -7.74 -40.69
CA LEU A 517 13.32 -8.44 -41.95
C LEU A 517 12.02 -8.11 -42.67
N PRO A 518 12.06 -7.49 -43.86
CA PRO A 518 10.84 -7.22 -44.60
C PRO A 518 10.14 -8.56 -44.81
N LEU A 519 8.90 -8.64 -44.30
CA LEU A 519 8.02 -9.78 -44.53
C LEU A 519 8.06 -10.10 -46.03
N PRO A 520 8.35 -11.34 -46.45
CA PRO A 520 8.28 -11.68 -47.85
C PRO A 520 6.85 -11.44 -48.33
N ALA A 521 6.72 -10.62 -49.37
CA ALA A 521 5.44 -10.34 -50.00
C ALA A 521 4.71 -11.66 -50.33
N PRO A 522 3.39 -11.75 -50.15
CA PRO A 522 2.64 -12.96 -50.48
C PRO A 522 2.81 -13.26 -51.97
N GLY A 523 3.55 -14.33 -52.28
CA GLY A 523 3.72 -14.84 -53.63
C GLY A 523 2.38 -15.26 -54.21
N ALA A 524 2.09 -14.78 -55.41
CA ALA A 524 0.92 -15.17 -56.19
C ALA A 524 0.83 -16.71 -56.36
N PRO A 525 -0.38 -17.30 -56.38
CA PRO A 525 -0.55 -18.74 -56.51
C PRO A 525 -0.09 -19.20 -57.90
N ARG A 526 0.98 -20.01 -57.94
CA ARG A 526 1.34 -20.74 -59.17
C ARG A 526 0.40 -21.92 -59.35
N ALA A 527 -0.41 -21.83 -60.40
CA ALA A 527 -1.25 -22.90 -60.90
C ALA A 527 -0.42 -24.07 -61.44
N GLY A 528 -0.87 -25.29 -61.10
CA GLY A 528 -0.77 -26.49 -61.93
C GLY A 528 0.58 -27.22 -61.97
N ARG A 529 0.63 -28.43 -61.43
CA ARG A 529 0.23 -29.67 -62.14
C ARG A 529 0.47 -30.89 -61.25
N CYS A 530 -0.58 -31.68 -61.07
CA CYS A 530 -0.51 -33.03 -60.55
C CYS A 530 0.31 -33.94 -61.47
N ARG A 531 1.10 -34.84 -60.89
CA ARG A 531 1.25 -36.20 -61.39
C ARG A 531 1.67 -37.13 -60.26
N CYS A 532 0.87 -38.17 -60.09
CA CYS A 532 1.14 -39.36 -59.30
C CYS A 532 2.36 -40.11 -59.86
N ASP A 533 3.04 -40.88 -59.03
CA ASP A 533 3.06 -42.34 -59.18
C ASP A 533 3.57 -43.01 -57.90
N ASP A 534 2.92 -44.14 -57.61
CA ASP A 534 3.06 -45.03 -56.46
C ASP A 534 4.41 -45.77 -56.43
N GLN A 535 4.90 -46.05 -55.22
CA GLN A 535 5.38 -47.38 -54.81
C GLN A 535 5.31 -47.53 -53.28
#